data_AF-A0A2D6LIC2-F1
#
_entry.id   AF-A0A2D6LIC2-F1
#
_cell.length_a   1.000
_cell.length_b   1.000
_cell.length_c   1.000
_cell.angle_alpha   90.00
_cell.angle_beta   90.00
_cell.angle_gamma   90.00
#
_symmetry.space_group_name_H-M   'P 1'
#
loop_
_entity.id
_entity.type
_entity.pdbx_description
1 polymer ?
#
loop_
_entity_poly.entity_id
_entity_poly.type
_entity_poly.pdbx_seq_one_letter_code
_entity_poly.pdbx_strand_id
1 'polypeptide(L)'
;MSERTEALMRIVVIIVSGIILSLWKGLIQILVLVHFVMILVTGKRSKELAEFSHIWNCQIYTFLKYATFATNKRPFPFTELAKVDKAEV
;
A
#
# COMPACT_ATOMS: atom_id res chain seq x y z
N MET A 1 0.14 -21.05 -16.59
CA MET A 1 1.54 -20.95 -16.13
C MET A 1 1.77 -22.07 -15.12
N SER A 2 2.94 -22.71 -15.07
CA SER A 2 3.19 -23.70 -14.01
C SER A 2 3.39 -23.00 -12.67
N GLU A 3 3.06 -23.66 -11.54
CA GLU A 3 3.29 -23.12 -10.19
C GLU A 3 4.75 -22.69 -9.95
N ARG A 4 5.69 -23.44 -10.54
CA ARG A 4 7.14 -23.11 -10.48
C ARG A 4 7.45 -21.80 -11.20
N THR A 5 6.84 -21.58 -12.36
CA THR A 5 7.03 -20.36 -13.14
C THR A 5 6.43 -19.14 -12.44
N GLU A 6 5.25 -19.29 -11.83
CA GLU A 6 4.64 -18.19 -11.05
C GLU A 6 5.48 -17.88 -9.80
N ALA A 7 5.99 -18.89 -9.10
CA ALA A 7 6.89 -18.69 -7.96
C ALA A 7 8.16 -17.91 -8.34
N LEU A 8 8.76 -18.19 -9.51
CA LEU A 8 9.91 -17.42 -10.01
C LEU A 8 9.52 -15.98 -10.39
N MET A 9 8.35 -15.79 -11.02
CA MET A 9 7.87 -14.45 -11.37
C MET A 9 7.56 -13.61 -10.12
N ARG A 10 7.07 -14.23 -9.05
CA ARG A 10 6.83 -13.57 -7.76
C ARG A 10 8.07 -12.85 -7.23
N ILE A 11 9.27 -13.41 -7.42
CA ILE A 11 10.52 -12.78 -6.97
C ILE A 11 10.67 -11.40 -7.60
N VAL A 12 10.51 -11.29 -8.92
CA VAL A 12 10.63 -10.02 -9.66
C VAL A 12 9.53 -9.05 -9.23
N VAL A 13 8.28 -9.54 -9.14
CA VAL A 13 7.13 -8.72 -8.77
C VAL A 13 7.27 -8.18 -7.34
N ILE A 14 7.71 -9.02 -6.40
CA ILE A 14 7.93 -8.63 -5.00
C ILE A 14 9.02 -7.58 -4.89
N ILE A 15 10.13 -7.71 -5.63
CA ILE A 15 11.21 -6.73 -5.62
C ILE A 15 10.72 -5.37 -6.14
N VAL A 16 10.11 -5.35 -7.33
CA VAL A 16 9.68 -4.09 -7.96
C VAL A 16 8.58 -3.40 -7.16
N SER A 17 7.51 -4.12 -6.82
CA SER A 17 6.42 -3.59 -6.01
C SER A 17 6.88 -3.22 -4.60
N GLY A 18 7.78 -4.00 -4.01
CA GLY A 18 8.35 -3.75 -2.69
C GLY A 18 9.14 -2.45 -2.63
N ILE A 19 9.99 -2.17 -3.64
CA ILE A 19 10.74 -0.91 -3.74
C ILE A 19 9.79 0.28 -3.79
N ILE A 20 8.80 0.24 -4.68
CA ILE A 20 7.84 1.33 -4.86
C ILE A 20 7.01 1.58 -3.59
N LEU A 21 6.48 0.51 -2.97
CA LEU A 21 5.71 0.63 -1.74
C LEU A 21 6.55 1.09 -0.56
N SER A 22 7.84 0.74 -0.52
CA SER A 22 8.78 1.23 0.49
C SER A 22 9.07 2.72 0.35
N LEU A 23 9.23 3.23 -0.88
CA LEU A 23 9.36 4.67 -1.11
C LEU A 23 8.09 5.42 -0.69
N TRP A 24 6.91 4.89 -1.06
CA TRP A 24 5.62 5.46 -0.65
C TRP A 24 5.44 5.41 0.88
N LYS A 25 5.89 4.33 1.54
CA LYS A 25 5.90 4.23 3.01
C LYS A 25 6.63 5.40 3.66
N GLY A 26 7.79 5.80 3.12
CA GLY A 26 8.54 6.94 3.63
C GLY A 26 7.71 8.23 3.64
N LEU A 27 6.97 8.49 2.56
CA LEU A 27 6.03 9.62 2.48
C LEU A 27 4.90 9.48 3.51
N ILE A 28 4.29 8.29 3.65
CA ILE A 28 3.24 8.04 4.64
C ILE A 28 3.75 8.30 6.07
N GLN A 29 4.97 7.88 6.40
CA GLN A 29 5.54 8.12 7.73
C GLN A 29 5.66 9.61 8.04
N ILE A 30 6.11 10.42 7.09
CA ILE A 30 6.17 11.89 7.24
C ILE A 30 4.75 12.45 7.42
N LEU A 31 3.81 12.03 6.58
CA LEU A 31 2.42 12.51 6.65
C LEU A 31 1.76 12.16 7.98
N VAL A 32 2.01 10.97 8.54
CA VAL A 32 1.49 10.56 9.85
C VAL A 32 1.99 11.49 10.96
N LEU A 33 3.28 11.87 10.94
CA LEU A 33 3.83 12.83 11.91
C LEU A 33 3.15 14.20 11.80
N VAL A 34 3.00 14.71 10.57
CA VAL A 34 2.30 15.98 10.31
C VAL A 34 0.84 15.89 10.76
N HIS A 35 0.16 14.79 10.48
CA HIS A 35 -1.20 14.52 10.91
C HIS A 35 -1.37 14.54 12.42
N PHE A 36 -0.46 13.89 13.12
CA PHE A 36 -0.49 13.84 14.57
C PHE A 36 -0.39 15.25 15.17
N VAL A 37 0.55 16.07 14.68
CA VAL A 37 0.70 17.47 15.12
C VAL A 37 -0.53 18.30 14.78
N MET A 38 -1.07 18.18 13.56
CA MET A 38 -2.27 18.92 13.15
C MET A 38 -3.48 18.59 14.02
N ILE A 39 -3.68 17.32 14.36
CA ILE A 39 -4.79 16.89 15.23
C ILE A 39 -4.61 17.47 16.64
N LEU A 40 -3.39 17.48 17.19
CA LEU A 40 -3.14 18.06 18.51
C LEU A 40 -3.44 19.56 18.56
N VAL A 41 -3.18 20.31 17.48
CA VAL A 41 -3.41 21.76 17.43
C VAL A 41 -4.85 22.10 17.04
N THR A 42 -5.42 21.42 16.06
CA THR A 42 -6.71 21.78 15.43
C THR A 42 -7.89 20.98 16.00
N GLY A 43 -7.62 19.84 16.64
CA GLY A 43 -8.63 18.90 17.11
C GLY A 43 -9.42 18.20 15.99
N LYS A 44 -8.99 18.34 14.72
CA LYS A 44 -9.68 17.82 13.54
C LYS A 44 -8.76 16.91 12.74
N ARG A 45 -9.30 15.79 12.27
CA ARG A 45 -8.61 14.89 11.34
C ARG A 45 -8.82 15.37 9.91
N SER A 46 -7.74 15.43 9.11
CA SER A 46 -7.89 15.71 7.67
C SER A 46 -8.30 14.44 6.93
N LYS A 47 -9.41 14.54 6.19
CA LYS A 47 -9.99 13.42 5.44
C LYS A 47 -9.12 13.01 4.26
N GLU A 48 -8.56 13.97 3.53
CA GLU A 48 -7.76 13.72 2.32
C GLU A 48 -6.48 12.92 2.64
N LEU A 49 -5.79 13.32 3.70
CA LEU A 49 -4.56 12.66 4.14
C LEU A 49 -4.83 11.29 4.79
N ALA A 50 -5.97 11.14 5.45
CA ALA A 50 -6.44 9.84 5.92
C ALA A 50 -6.81 8.90 4.75
N GLU A 51 -7.48 9.41 3.72
CA GLU A 51 -7.76 8.68 2.47
C GLU A 51 -6.46 8.29 1.76
N PHE A 52 -5.48 9.19 1.67
CA PHE A 52 -4.18 8.88 1.07
C PHE A 52 -3.43 7.77 1.82
N SER A 53 -3.44 7.82 3.16
CA SER A 53 -2.84 6.78 4.00
C SER A 53 -3.58 5.45 3.87
N HIS A 54 -4.91 5.50 3.77
CA HIS A 54 -5.75 4.32 3.55
C HIS A 54 -5.47 3.64 2.21
N ILE A 55 -5.29 4.42 1.14
CA ILE A 55 -4.91 3.89 -0.17
C ILE A 55 -3.59 3.09 -0.07
N TRP A 56 -2.58 3.64 0.60
CA TRP A 56 -1.31 2.93 0.81
C TRP A 56 -1.50 1.65 1.63
N ASN A 57 -2.30 1.69 2.71
CA ASN A 57 -2.63 0.50 3.51
C ASN A 57 -3.27 -0.63 2.67
N CYS A 58 -4.19 -0.30 1.78
CA CYS A 58 -4.80 -1.28 0.87
C CYS A 58 -3.80 -1.83 -0.14
N GLN A 59 -2.86 -1.01 -0.63
CA GLN A 59 -1.83 -1.49 -1.55
C GLN A 59 -0.83 -2.42 -0.85
N ILE A 60 -0.37 -2.08 0.35
CA ILE A 60 0.55 -2.96 1.10
C ILE A 60 -0.13 -4.28 1.47
N TYR A 61 -1.42 -4.26 1.83
CA TYR A 61 -2.18 -5.49 2.07
C TYR A 61 -2.29 -6.36 0.81
N THR A 62 -2.57 -5.76 -0.35
CA THR A 62 -2.62 -6.48 -1.64
C THR A 62 -1.26 -7.08 -1.99
N PHE A 63 -0.19 -6.32 -1.79
CA PHE A 63 1.18 -6.81 -1.95
C PHE A 63 1.49 -7.97 -1.02
N LEU A 64 1.13 -7.90 0.26
CA LEU A 64 1.40 -8.97 1.23
C LEU A 64 0.65 -10.25 0.87
N LYS A 65 -0.62 -10.17 0.43
CA LYS A 65 -1.34 -11.34 -0.06
C LYS A 65 -0.63 -12.01 -1.25
N TYR A 66 -0.05 -11.22 -2.15
CA TYR A 66 0.74 -11.77 -3.24
C TYR A 66 2.05 -12.36 -2.72
N ALA A 67 2.80 -11.64 -1.88
CA ALA A 67 4.08 -12.12 -1.35
C ALA A 67 3.96 -13.43 -0.54
N THR A 68 2.83 -13.62 0.15
CA THR A 68 2.54 -14.78 1.01
C THR A 68 1.82 -15.93 0.29
N PHE A 69 1.74 -15.90 -1.05
CA PHE A 69 1.03 -16.90 -1.86
C PHE A 69 -0.48 -17.01 -1.58
N ALA A 70 -1.06 -16.12 -0.78
CA ALA A 70 -2.51 -16.06 -0.53
C ALA A 70 -3.31 -15.66 -1.79
N THR A 71 -2.65 -15.06 -2.79
CA THR A 71 -3.25 -14.79 -4.10
C THR A 71 -2.21 -14.82 -5.23
N ASN A 72 -2.67 -15.11 -6.46
CA ASN A 72 -1.91 -14.96 -7.71
C ASN A 72 -2.13 -13.57 -8.36
N LYS A 73 -2.99 -12.71 -7.81
CA LYS A 73 -3.21 -11.36 -8.34
C LYS A 73 -2.02 -10.46 -8.00
N ARG A 74 -1.35 -9.93 -9.03
CA ARG A 74 -0.16 -9.08 -8.86
C ARG A 74 -0.53 -7.70 -8.29
N PRO A 75 0.31 -7.13 -7.42
CA PRO A 75 0.11 -5.78 -6.89
C PRO A 75 0.58 -4.71 -7.89
N PHE A 76 0.28 -3.45 -7.59
CA PHE A 76 0.86 -2.28 -8.26
C PHE A 76 2.40 -2.38 -8.29
N PRO A 77 3.08 -2.02 -9.40
CA PRO A 77 2.57 -1.37 -10.61
C PRO A 77 2.10 -2.32 -11.72
N PHE A 78 2.13 -3.64 -11.50
CA PHE A 78 1.78 -4.63 -12.52
C PHE A 78 0.27 -4.76 -12.76
N THR A 79 -0.52 -4.16 -11.90
CA THR A 79 -1.97 -4.04 -12.00
C THR A 79 -2.37 -2.68 -11.42
N GLU A 80 -3.53 -2.18 -11.82
CA GLU A 80 -4.12 -0.98 -11.23
C GLU A 80 -4.20 -1.06 -9.70
N LEU A 81 -4.17 0.10 -9.05
CA LEU A 81 -4.38 0.21 -7.62
C LEU A 81 -5.66 -0.52 -7.23
N ALA A 82 -5.60 -1.28 -6.13
CA ALA A 82 -6.80 -1.94 -5.62
C ALA A 82 -7.93 -0.89 -5.45
N LYS A 83 -9.17 -1.23 -5.82
CA LYS A 83 -10.32 -0.37 -5.51
C LYS A 83 -10.40 -0.25 -3.99
N VAL A 84 -10.20 0.97 -3.51
CA VAL A 84 -10.21 1.29 -2.08
C VAL A 84 -11.54 1.96 -1.76
N ASP A 85 -12.17 1.54 -0.67
CA ASP A 85 -13.30 2.23 -0.09
C ASP A 85 -12.86 3.55 0.56
N LYS A 86 -13.82 4.37 1.00
CA LYS A 86 -13.46 5.62 1.68
C LYS A 86 -12.86 5.28 3.03
N ALA A 87 -11.85 6.04 3.43
CA ALA A 87 -11.34 5.94 4.79
C ALA A 87 -12.46 6.24 5.79
N GLU A 88 -12.50 5.48 6.89
CA GLU A 88 -13.39 5.74 8.02
C GLU A 88 -12.86 6.95 8.79
N VAL A 89 -13.36 8.13 8.36
CA VAL A 89 -13.19 9.57 8.69
C VAL A 89 -13.90 10.15 9.93
#